data_AF-A0A3R9V5Q2-F1
#
_entry.id   AF-A0A3R9V5Q2-F1
#
_cell.length_a   1.000
_cell.length_b   1.000
_cell.length_c   1.000
_cell.angle_alpha   90.00
_cell.angle_beta   90.00
_cell.angle_gamma   90.00
#
_symmetry.space_group_name_H-M   'P 1'
#
loop_
_entity.id
_entity.type
_entity.pdbx_description
1 polymer ?
#
loop_
_entity_poly.entity_id
_entity_poly.type
_entity_poly.pdbx_seq_one_letter_code
_entity_poly.pdbx_strand_id
1 'polypeptide(L)'
;MAGFRSLAYQVRDARNDRALRRHSLRRCLERFAPYGHRATWWHLCDRHGIAPEDRAADPQRLVAALEELEEARAVWLAYERQFAERRRREKHDGLRRPEWAWGGSGDAVVRCADPDVRPAGTLAEVLRRLVAALESEPGTACPVCGERELHWPAPVPNPRRGRGAGRGTACGRQSAGRGSGGGPGPWEGAWAWDGPVCAGCGIVVPRPALADSAWAAPPASAAAGAA
;
A
#
# COMPACT_ATOMS: atom_id res chain seq x y z
N MET A 1 16.46 17.46 -2.02
CA MET A 1 15.56 16.85 -1.01
C MET A 1 16.42 15.95 -0.12
N ALA A 2 16.31 16.06 1.21
CA ALA A 2 17.12 15.26 2.13
C ALA A 2 16.73 13.78 2.07
N GLY A 3 17.70 12.87 2.12
CA GLY A 3 17.45 11.43 2.19
C GLY A 3 16.98 11.00 3.58
N PHE A 4 16.34 9.82 3.67
CA PHE A 4 15.82 9.25 4.93
C PHE A 4 16.86 9.28 6.06
N ARG A 5 18.11 8.87 5.80
CA ARG A 5 19.18 8.83 6.80
C ARG A 5 19.53 10.22 7.37
N SER A 6 19.48 11.26 6.52
CA SER A 6 19.73 12.64 6.95
C SER A 6 18.60 13.15 7.85
N LEU A 7 17.36 12.82 7.53
CA LEU A 7 16.20 13.15 8.36
C LEU A 7 16.25 12.39 9.70
N ALA A 8 16.57 11.10 9.67
CA ALA A 8 16.74 10.28 10.87
C ALA A 8 17.83 10.84 11.80
N TYR A 9 18.93 11.35 11.25
CA TYR A 9 19.95 12.06 12.02
C TYR A 9 19.36 13.31 12.72
N GLN A 10 18.55 14.12 12.01
CA GLN A 10 17.94 15.32 12.59
C GLN A 10 16.98 15.01 13.76
N VAL A 11 16.29 13.87 13.74
CA VAL A 11 15.43 13.44 14.85
C VAL A 11 16.26 13.09 16.09
N ARG A 12 17.42 12.45 15.91
CA ARG A 12 18.31 12.03 16.99
C ARG A 12 19.14 13.15 17.58
N ASP A 13 19.45 14.18 16.79
CA ASP A 13 20.35 15.26 17.21
C ASP A 13 19.80 16.00 18.44
N ALA A 14 20.54 15.90 19.55
CA ALA A 14 20.22 16.49 20.84
C ALA A 14 20.11 18.03 20.78
N ARG A 15 20.74 18.66 19.79
CA ARG A 15 20.77 20.12 19.61
C ARG A 15 19.51 20.66 18.93
N ASN A 16 18.77 19.81 18.24
CA ASN A 16 17.54 20.22 17.56
C ASN A 16 16.41 20.38 18.58
N ASP A 17 15.59 21.41 18.37
CA ASP A 17 14.37 21.61 19.14
C ASP A 17 13.34 20.50 18.87
N ARG A 18 12.35 20.38 19.75
CA ARG A 18 11.34 19.30 19.70
C ARG A 18 10.48 19.36 18.43
N ALA A 19 10.17 20.57 17.97
CA ALA A 19 9.32 20.78 16.80
C ALA A 19 10.05 20.37 15.51
N LEU A 20 11.34 20.69 15.40
CA LEU A 20 12.20 20.28 14.30
C LEU A 20 12.35 18.75 14.27
N ARG A 21 12.62 18.10 15.41
CA ARG A 21 12.69 16.63 15.46
C ARG A 21 11.38 15.98 15.00
N ARG A 22 10.23 16.47 15.47
CA ARG A 22 8.92 15.98 15.02
C ARG A 22 8.71 16.23 13.53
N HIS A 23 9.08 17.41 13.03
CA HIS A 23 9.00 17.71 11.60
C HIS A 23 9.84 16.73 10.79
N SER A 24 11.12 16.52 11.15
CA SER A 24 12.02 15.59 10.49
C SER A 24 11.50 14.16 10.53
N LEU A 25 10.88 13.71 11.63
CA LEU A 25 10.22 12.41 11.72
C LEU A 25 9.05 12.31 10.75
N ARG A 26 8.20 13.34 10.63
CA ARG A 26 7.13 13.37 9.64
C ARG A 26 7.67 13.37 8.20
N ARG A 27 8.78 14.04 7.95
CA ARG A 27 9.47 13.98 6.64
C ARG A 27 10.03 12.58 6.35
N CYS A 28 10.43 11.80 7.37
CA CYS A 28 10.79 10.38 7.16
C CYS A 28 9.61 9.58 6.61
N LEU A 29 8.38 9.86 7.06
CA LEU A 29 7.16 9.20 6.58
C LEU A 29 6.82 9.54 5.13
N GLU A 30 7.21 10.72 4.62
CA GLU A 30 7.11 11.03 3.19
C GLU A 30 7.99 10.10 2.33
N ARG A 31 9.02 9.48 2.93
CA ARG A 31 9.93 8.59 2.22
C ARG A 31 9.63 7.11 2.43
N PHE A 32 9.08 6.75 3.59
CA PHE A 32 8.72 5.39 3.92
C PHE A 32 7.55 5.40 4.91
N ALA A 33 6.35 5.07 4.41
CA ALA A 33 5.15 4.93 5.22
C ALA A 33 4.48 3.59 4.90
N PRO A 34 4.84 2.50 5.61
CA PRO A 34 4.40 1.17 5.23
C PRO A 34 2.88 1.01 5.21
N TYR A 35 2.10 1.77 5.99
CA TYR A 35 0.62 1.70 5.96
C TYR A 35 -0.06 2.82 5.15
N GLY A 36 0.74 3.68 4.52
CA GLY A 36 0.35 5.02 4.09
C GLY A 36 0.63 6.06 5.17
N HIS A 37 0.82 7.31 4.74
CA HIS A 37 1.36 8.38 5.59
C HIS A 37 0.55 8.60 6.88
N ARG A 38 -0.78 8.71 6.78
CA ARG A 38 -1.65 8.93 7.94
C ARG A 38 -1.63 7.71 8.87
N ALA A 39 -1.97 6.53 8.38
CA ALA A 39 -2.04 5.31 9.20
C ALA A 39 -0.71 5.01 9.90
N THR A 40 0.43 5.19 9.21
CA THR A 40 1.75 4.98 9.82
C THR A 40 2.02 5.99 10.94
N TRP A 41 1.69 7.27 10.75
CA TRP A 41 1.84 8.28 11.80
C TRP A 41 1.00 7.96 13.04
N TRP A 42 -0.27 7.61 12.84
CA TRP A 42 -1.18 7.24 13.94
C TRP A 42 -0.72 5.97 14.67
N HIS A 43 -0.23 4.96 13.95
CA HIS A 43 0.37 3.75 14.53
C HIS A 43 1.54 4.08 15.46
N LEU A 44 2.49 4.89 14.99
CA LEU A 44 3.65 5.31 15.80
C LEU A 44 3.23 6.15 17.00
N CYS A 45 2.24 7.03 16.83
CA CYS A 45 1.69 7.84 17.91
C CYS A 45 1.10 6.99 19.04
N ASP A 46 0.27 6.02 18.69
CA ASP A 46 -0.35 5.09 19.64
C ASP A 46 0.71 4.25 20.38
N ARG A 47 1.61 3.62 19.63
CA ARG A 47 2.70 2.77 20.14
C ARG A 47 3.65 3.45 21.11
N HIS A 48 3.99 4.71 20.85
CA HIS A 48 5.00 5.45 21.61
C HIS A 48 4.40 6.54 22.49
N GLY A 49 3.07 6.61 22.63
CA GLY A 49 2.39 7.60 23.46
C GLY A 49 2.67 9.04 23.03
N ILE A 50 2.68 9.31 21.73
CA ILE A 50 2.83 10.64 21.16
C ILE A 50 1.44 11.14 20.76
N ALA A 51 0.98 12.25 21.34
CA ALA A 51 -0.25 12.87 20.87
C ALA A 51 -0.05 13.37 19.41
N PRO A 52 -0.93 13.02 18.45
CA PRO A 52 -0.70 13.28 17.03
C PRO A 52 -0.48 14.76 16.70
N GLU A 53 -1.15 15.67 17.40
CA GLU A 53 -1.06 17.12 17.22
C GLU A 53 0.04 17.77 18.08
N ASP A 54 0.56 17.07 19.08
CA ASP A 54 1.53 17.61 20.04
C ASP A 54 2.88 17.89 19.37
N ARG A 55 3.28 19.17 19.41
CA ARG A 55 4.56 19.66 18.87
C ARG A 55 5.69 19.65 19.90
N ALA A 56 5.37 19.46 21.17
CA ALA A 56 6.30 19.48 22.29
C ALA A 56 6.59 18.07 22.85
N ALA A 57 6.19 17.03 22.12
CA ALA A 57 6.38 15.63 22.47
C ALA A 57 7.81 15.34 22.95
N ASP A 58 7.91 14.44 23.92
CA ASP A 58 9.19 14.00 24.49
C ASP A 58 10.14 13.51 23.36
N PRO A 59 11.34 14.10 23.22
CA PRO A 59 12.32 13.67 22.24
C PRO A 59 12.64 12.18 22.29
N GLN A 60 12.62 11.55 23.46
CA GLN A 60 12.89 10.11 23.57
C GLN A 60 11.81 9.26 22.91
N ARG A 61 10.54 9.68 23.00
CA ARG A 61 9.42 9.02 22.30
C ARG A 61 9.55 9.16 20.78
N LEU A 62 10.00 10.33 20.30
CA LEU A 62 10.25 10.55 18.87
C LEU A 62 11.39 9.67 18.34
N VAL A 63 12.45 9.48 19.13
CA VAL A 63 13.56 8.58 18.77
C VAL A 63 13.11 7.12 18.76
N ALA A 64 12.34 6.68 19.77
CA ALA A 64 11.79 5.33 19.80
C ALA A 64 10.87 5.05 18.60
N ALA A 65 10.02 6.02 18.22
CA ALA A 65 9.19 5.92 17.01
C ALA A 65 10.02 5.85 15.72
N LEU A 66 11.14 6.57 15.65
CA LEU A 66 12.07 6.48 14.53
C LEU A 66 12.74 5.10 14.46
N GLU A 67 13.15 4.54 15.60
CA GLU A 67 13.79 3.22 15.66
C GLU A 67 12.85 2.12 15.13
N GLU A 68 11.57 2.12 15.53
CA GLU A 68 10.59 1.19 14.96
C GLU A 68 10.42 1.37 13.45
N LEU A 69 10.39 2.61 12.97
CA LEU A 69 10.29 2.91 11.55
C LEU A 69 11.54 2.42 10.78
N GLU A 70 12.73 2.55 11.37
CA GLU A 70 13.98 2.06 10.80
C GLU A 70 14.07 0.55 10.75
N GLU A 71 13.63 -0.14 11.81
CA GLU A 71 13.53 -1.61 11.83
C GLU A 71 12.59 -2.10 10.73
N ALA A 72 11.42 -1.49 10.59
CA ALA A 72 10.47 -1.80 9.53
C ALA A 72 11.07 -1.55 8.14
N ARG A 73 11.78 -0.44 7.98
CA ARG A 73 12.48 -0.10 6.74
C ARG A 73 13.61 -1.09 6.42
N ALA A 74 14.30 -1.62 7.42
CA ALA A 74 15.33 -2.63 7.22
C ALA A 74 14.74 -3.95 6.69
N VAL A 75 13.60 -4.39 7.21
CA VAL A 75 12.84 -5.55 6.70
C VAL A 75 12.46 -5.31 5.23
N TRP A 76 11.90 -4.14 4.93
CA TRP A 76 11.52 -3.78 3.56
C TRP A 76 12.69 -3.79 2.57
N LEU A 77 13.81 -3.14 2.92
CA LEU A 77 14.99 -3.12 2.05
C LEU A 77 15.63 -4.50 1.89
N ALA A 78 15.54 -5.38 2.89
CA ALA A 78 15.98 -6.76 2.77
C ALA A 78 15.14 -7.53 1.74
N TYR A 79 13.82 -7.38 1.83
CA TYR A 79 12.89 -7.95 0.87
C TYR A 79 13.16 -7.46 -0.57
N GLU A 80 13.31 -6.15 -0.77
CA GLU A 80 13.59 -5.58 -2.11
C GLU A 80 14.88 -6.15 -2.73
N ARG A 81 15.95 -6.35 -1.93
CA ARG A 81 17.18 -6.98 -2.42
C ARG A 81 16.97 -8.43 -2.83
N GLN A 82 16.30 -9.22 -1.99
CA GLN A 82 16.01 -10.63 -2.27
C GLN A 82 15.15 -10.75 -3.54
N PHE A 83 14.14 -9.90 -3.70
CA PHE A 83 13.33 -9.85 -4.91
C PHE A 83 14.18 -9.50 -6.14
N ALA A 84 15.05 -8.49 -6.06
CA ALA A 84 15.93 -8.12 -7.16
C ALA A 84 16.91 -9.24 -7.53
N GLU A 85 17.46 -9.97 -6.56
CA GLU A 85 18.32 -11.13 -6.78
C GLU A 85 17.58 -12.28 -7.48
N ARG A 86 16.36 -12.59 -7.03
CA ARG A 86 15.48 -13.60 -7.64
C ARG A 86 15.16 -13.24 -9.09
N ARG A 87 14.75 -11.99 -9.33
CA ARG A 87 14.48 -11.46 -10.68
C ARG A 87 15.70 -11.50 -11.59
N ARG A 88 16.91 -11.28 -11.08
CA ARG A 88 18.15 -11.42 -11.86
C ARG A 88 18.37 -12.86 -12.30
N ARG A 89 18.12 -13.84 -11.42
CA ARG A 89 18.20 -15.28 -11.73
C ARG A 89 17.13 -15.69 -12.74
N GLU A 90 15.87 -15.38 -12.48
CA GLU A 90 14.76 -15.65 -13.41
C GLU A 90 15.01 -15.04 -14.80
N LYS A 91 15.52 -13.80 -14.87
CA LYS A 91 15.87 -13.17 -16.14
C LYS A 91 17.02 -13.90 -16.85
N HIS A 92 17.97 -14.43 -16.10
CA HIS A 92 19.06 -15.27 -16.63
C HIS A 92 18.50 -16.59 -17.17
N ASP A 93 17.54 -17.20 -16.47
CA ASP A 93 16.87 -18.46 -16.82
C ASP A 93 15.78 -18.30 -17.91
N GLY A 94 15.68 -17.10 -18.51
CA GLY A 94 14.74 -16.82 -19.62
C GLY A 94 13.31 -16.44 -19.20
N LEU A 95 13.00 -16.41 -17.91
CA LEU A 95 11.70 -16.00 -17.37
C LEU A 95 11.59 -14.47 -17.33
N ARG A 96 10.98 -13.89 -18.38
CA ARG A 96 10.89 -12.43 -18.57
C ARG A 96 9.69 -11.77 -17.88
N ARG A 97 8.67 -12.54 -17.50
CA ARG A 97 7.51 -12.05 -16.73
C ARG A 97 7.51 -12.70 -15.35
N PRO A 98 7.56 -11.91 -14.27
CA PRO A 98 7.27 -12.47 -12.95
C PRO A 98 5.78 -12.82 -12.90
N GLU A 99 5.44 -13.92 -12.21
CA GLU A 99 4.03 -14.27 -11.92
C GLU A 99 3.33 -13.18 -11.11
N TRP A 100 4.10 -12.48 -10.26
CA TRP A 100 3.68 -11.30 -9.52
C TRP A 100 4.89 -10.43 -9.18
N ALA A 101 4.73 -9.11 -9.15
CA ALA A 101 5.82 -8.19 -8.82
C ALA A 101 5.37 -7.15 -7.79
N TRP A 102 6.20 -6.96 -6.75
CA TRP A 102 6.18 -5.70 -6.00
C TRP A 102 6.69 -4.61 -6.93
N GLY A 103 5.79 -3.79 -7.46
CA GLY A 103 6.15 -2.83 -8.49
C GLY A 103 5.06 -1.83 -8.77
N GLY A 104 4.92 -0.85 -7.88
CA GLY A 104 4.20 0.39 -8.15
C GLY A 104 4.88 1.52 -7.39
N SER A 105 5.12 2.64 -8.06
CA SER A 105 5.58 3.90 -7.45
C SER A 105 4.48 4.49 -6.55
N GLY A 106 4.22 3.85 -5.41
CA GLY A 106 3.20 4.27 -4.46
C GLY A 106 3.80 4.48 -3.07
N ASP A 107 3.35 5.53 -2.38
CA ASP A 107 3.86 5.97 -1.07
C ASP A 107 3.56 5.01 0.09
N ALA A 108 2.90 3.86 -0.15
CA ALA A 108 2.49 2.89 0.86
C ALA A 108 2.91 1.47 0.48
N VAL A 109 3.59 0.77 1.40
CA VAL A 109 4.04 -0.64 1.24
C VAL A 109 2.88 -1.62 1.42
N VAL A 110 1.91 -1.27 2.26
CA VAL A 110 0.71 -1.99 2.66
C VAL A 110 -0.35 -0.91 2.83
N ARG A 111 -1.57 -1.09 2.32
CA ARG A 111 -2.61 -0.08 2.54
C ARG A 111 -3.42 -0.44 3.77
N CYS A 112 -3.48 0.47 4.73
CA CYS A 112 -4.49 0.43 5.77
C CYS A 112 -5.73 1.16 5.22
N ALA A 113 -6.86 0.46 5.14
CA ALA A 113 -8.09 0.99 4.55
C ALA A 113 -8.77 2.02 5.45
N ASP A 114 -8.72 1.78 6.77
CA ASP A 114 -9.20 2.69 7.79
C ASP A 114 -8.02 3.07 8.70
N PRO A 115 -7.56 4.33 8.73
CA PRO A 115 -6.45 4.74 9.59
C PRO A 115 -6.71 4.49 11.08
N ASP A 116 -7.96 4.29 11.50
CA ASP A 116 -8.37 4.06 12.88
C ASP A 116 -8.28 2.58 13.29
N VAL A 117 -8.27 1.65 12.33
CA VAL A 117 -8.11 0.20 12.55
C VAL A 117 -6.72 -0.25 12.11
N ARG A 118 -5.88 -0.67 13.07
CA ARG A 118 -4.46 -0.97 12.83
C ARG A 118 -4.08 -2.34 13.39
N PRO A 119 -3.09 -3.03 12.78
CA PRO A 119 -2.59 -4.29 13.31
C PRO A 119 -1.94 -4.11 14.68
N ALA A 120 -2.10 -5.12 15.53
CA ALA A 120 -1.31 -5.24 16.73
C ALA A 120 0.14 -5.62 16.39
N GLY A 121 1.09 -5.09 17.17
CA GLY A 121 2.53 -5.35 17.01
C GLY A 121 3.30 -4.18 16.39
N THR A 122 4.60 -4.37 16.24
CA THR A 122 5.48 -3.38 15.62
C THR A 122 5.33 -3.38 14.09
N LEU A 123 5.63 -2.25 13.45
CA LEU A 123 5.68 -2.14 12.00
C LEU A 123 6.55 -3.25 11.37
N ALA A 124 7.69 -3.55 11.99
CA ALA A 124 8.62 -4.56 11.51
C ALA A 124 8.04 -5.97 11.59
N GLU A 125 7.33 -6.32 12.67
CA GLU A 125 6.67 -7.61 12.81
C GLU A 125 5.60 -7.83 11.75
N VAL A 126 4.77 -6.82 11.51
CA VAL A 126 3.73 -6.89 10.49
C VAL A 126 4.33 -7.07 9.09
N LEU A 127 5.39 -6.31 8.77
CA LEU A 127 6.08 -6.47 7.48
C LEU A 127 6.72 -7.85 7.34
N ARG A 128 7.33 -8.41 8.40
CA ARG A 128 7.89 -9.77 8.36
C ARG A 128 6.81 -10.82 8.09
N ARG A 129 5.65 -10.71 8.75
CA ARG A 129 4.50 -11.61 8.52
C ARG A 129 4.01 -11.55 7.08
N LEU A 130 3.91 -10.34 6.52
CA LEU A 130 3.50 -10.16 5.12
C LEU A 130 4.52 -10.70 4.13
N VAL A 131 5.81 -10.43 4.34
CA VAL A 131 6.89 -10.98 3.51
C VAL A 131 6.86 -12.50 3.54
N ALA A 132 6.77 -13.10 4.73
CA ALA A 132 6.70 -14.56 4.88
C ALA A 132 5.50 -15.15 4.13
N ALA A 133 4.32 -14.54 4.25
CA ALA A 133 3.12 -15.01 3.58
C ALA A 133 3.22 -14.94 2.05
N LEU A 134 3.91 -13.95 1.51
CA LEU A 134 4.13 -13.80 0.07
C LEU A 134 5.17 -14.76 -0.49
N GLU A 135 6.01 -15.32 0.37
CA GLU A 135 6.99 -16.35 0.02
C GLU A 135 6.48 -17.77 0.29
N SER A 136 5.32 -17.88 0.93
CA SER A 136 4.68 -19.15 1.27
C SER A 136 3.52 -19.46 0.32
N GLU A 137 2.94 -20.65 0.47
CA GLU A 137 1.70 -21.00 -0.23
C GLU A 137 0.56 -20.07 0.21
N PRO A 138 -0.33 -19.66 -0.73
CA PRO A 138 -1.44 -18.76 -0.41
C PRO A 138 -2.39 -19.35 0.64
N GLY A 139 -2.76 -18.54 1.63
CA GLY A 139 -3.59 -18.95 2.77
C GLY A 139 -5.05 -18.52 2.67
N THR A 140 -5.90 -18.97 3.61
CA THR A 140 -7.33 -18.56 3.69
C THR A 140 -7.62 -17.51 4.76
N ALA A 141 -6.60 -16.95 5.38
CA ALA A 141 -6.71 -16.00 6.48
C ALA A 141 -5.74 -14.84 6.30
N CYS A 142 -5.99 -13.74 7.01
CA CYS A 142 -5.10 -12.59 7.06
C CYS A 142 -3.72 -13.00 7.62
N PRO A 143 -2.62 -12.79 6.89
CA PRO A 143 -1.28 -13.18 7.35
C PRO A 143 -0.79 -12.34 8.55
N VAL A 144 -1.44 -11.21 8.84
CA VAL A 144 -1.02 -10.29 9.91
C VAL A 144 -1.65 -10.65 11.25
N CYS A 145 -2.98 -10.87 11.27
CA CYS A 145 -3.74 -11.09 12.50
C CYS A 145 -4.45 -12.46 12.56
N GLY A 146 -4.45 -13.24 11.48
CA GLY A 146 -5.12 -14.55 11.42
C GLY A 146 -6.62 -14.50 11.17
N GLU A 147 -7.22 -13.32 11.06
CA GLU A 147 -8.66 -13.15 10.79
C GLU A 147 -9.04 -13.69 9.41
N ARG A 148 -10.19 -14.36 9.33
CA ARG A 148 -10.72 -14.96 8.08
C ARG A 148 -11.75 -14.08 7.41
N GLU A 149 -12.31 -13.11 8.14
CA GLU A 149 -13.24 -12.13 7.58
C GLU A 149 -12.49 -11.07 6.77
N LEU A 150 -12.55 -11.24 5.44
CA LEU A 150 -11.93 -10.36 4.45
C LEU A 150 -13.03 -9.76 3.56
N HIS A 151 -13.06 -8.43 3.43
CA HIS A 151 -14.08 -7.73 2.65
C HIS A 151 -13.46 -6.91 1.52
N TRP A 152 -14.10 -6.91 0.35
CA TRP A 152 -13.68 -6.02 -0.73
C TRP A 152 -14.17 -4.60 -0.46
N PRO A 153 -13.29 -3.58 -0.50
CA PRO A 153 -13.76 -2.20 -0.37
C PRO A 153 -14.69 -1.87 -1.54
N ALA A 154 -15.83 -1.24 -1.25
CA ALA A 154 -16.78 -0.85 -2.30
C ALA A 154 -16.06 0.03 -3.34
N PRO A 155 -16.33 -0.17 -4.64
CA PRO A 155 -15.75 0.67 -5.67
C PRO A 155 -16.16 2.13 -5.42
N VAL A 156 -15.19 3.01 -5.17
CA VAL A 156 -15.45 4.43 -5.07
C VAL A 156 -15.95 4.92 -6.44
N PRO A 157 -17.16 5.51 -6.53
CA PRO A 157 -17.66 6.00 -7.81
C PRO A 157 -16.72 7.11 -8.31
N ASN A 158 -16.17 6.91 -9.52
CA ASN A 158 -15.29 7.88 -10.14
C ASN A 158 -16.05 9.22 -10.32
N PRO A 159 -15.59 10.33 -9.72
CA PRO A 159 -16.27 11.62 -9.82
C PRO A 159 -16.28 12.21 -11.25
N ARG A 160 -15.59 11.60 -12.22
CA ARG A 160 -15.47 12.10 -13.60
C ARG A 160 -16.55 11.63 -14.58
N ARG A 161 -17.56 10.85 -14.17
CA ARG A 161 -18.71 10.52 -15.05
C ARG A 161 -19.96 11.31 -14.67
N GLY A 162 -19.82 12.64 -14.71
CA GLY A 162 -20.97 13.54 -14.81
C GLY A 162 -21.64 13.41 -16.17
N ARG A 163 -22.94 13.12 -16.16
CA ARG A 163 -23.85 13.11 -17.30
C ARG A 163 -23.75 14.42 -18.10
N GLY A 164 -23.10 14.37 -19.26
CA GLY A 164 -23.31 15.35 -20.33
C GLY A 164 -24.56 14.97 -21.13
N ALA A 165 -25.74 15.35 -20.65
CA ALA A 165 -26.94 15.39 -21.49
C ALA A 165 -26.82 16.61 -22.43
N GLY A 166 -26.95 16.36 -23.74
CA GLY A 166 -26.49 17.27 -24.78
C GLY A 166 -27.41 18.44 -25.12
N ARG A 167 -26.87 19.32 -25.98
CA ARG A 167 -27.55 20.00 -27.08
C ARG A 167 -26.50 20.28 -28.15
N GLY A 168 -26.68 19.70 -29.33
CA GLY A 168 -25.69 19.72 -30.41
C GLY A 168 -25.87 20.86 -31.40
N THR A 169 -24.84 21.04 -32.23
CA THR A 169 -24.98 21.38 -33.65
C THR A 169 -23.77 20.80 -34.42
N ALA A 170 -24.05 20.26 -35.61
CA ALA A 170 -23.14 19.70 -36.63
C ALA A 170 -21.95 20.63 -36.99
N CYS A 171 -20.84 20.21 -37.59
CA CYS A 171 -20.54 19.24 -38.66
C CYS A 171 -19.13 18.63 -38.38
N GLY A 172 -18.75 17.42 -38.78
CA GLY A 172 -18.87 16.80 -40.09
C GLY A 172 -17.47 16.40 -40.58
N ARG A 173 -17.01 15.18 -40.29
CA ARG A 173 -16.31 14.34 -41.28
C ARG A 173 -16.19 12.91 -40.77
N GLN A 174 -16.74 12.02 -41.56
CA GLN A 174 -16.66 10.58 -41.40
C GLN A 174 -15.37 10.11 -42.06
N SER A 175 -14.59 9.29 -41.38
CA SER A 175 -13.77 8.29 -42.03
C SER A 175 -13.92 7.00 -41.26
N ALA A 176 -14.67 6.09 -41.88
CA ALA A 176 -14.87 4.72 -41.46
C ALA A 176 -13.54 3.97 -41.43
N GLY A 177 -13.30 3.25 -40.34
CA GLY A 177 -12.26 2.24 -40.21
C GLY A 177 -12.77 1.15 -39.29
N ARG A 178 -13.31 0.07 -39.87
CA ARG A 178 -13.65 -1.15 -39.16
C ARG A 178 -12.36 -1.74 -38.58
N GLY A 179 -12.38 -2.03 -37.30
CA GLY A 179 -11.30 -2.68 -36.59
C GLY A 179 -11.76 -3.01 -35.19
N SER A 180 -12.48 -4.12 -35.08
CA SER A 180 -12.71 -4.87 -33.85
C SER A 180 -11.35 -5.24 -33.23
N GLY A 181 -10.80 -4.31 -32.46
CA GLY A 181 -9.69 -4.56 -31.55
C GLY A 181 -10.18 -4.18 -30.17
N GLY A 182 -10.43 -5.19 -29.33
CA GLY A 182 -10.57 -4.98 -27.90
C GLY A 182 -9.30 -4.33 -27.40
N GLY A 183 -9.29 -2.99 -27.34
CA GLY A 183 -8.23 -2.26 -26.69
C GLY A 183 -8.15 -2.75 -25.25
N PRO A 184 -6.94 -2.98 -24.72
CA PRO A 184 -6.82 -3.37 -23.33
C PRO A 184 -7.55 -2.34 -22.47
N GLY A 185 -8.46 -2.84 -21.63
CA GLY A 185 -9.22 -2.00 -20.72
C GLY A 185 -8.26 -1.21 -19.82
N PRO A 186 -8.73 -0.11 -19.21
CA PRO A 186 -7.91 0.78 -18.36
C PRO A 186 -7.39 0.12 -17.06
N TRP A 187 -7.45 -1.21 -16.95
CA TRP A 187 -6.96 -2.03 -15.86
C TRP A 187 -5.65 -2.77 -16.20
N GLU A 188 -5.06 -2.54 -17.37
CA GLU A 188 -3.72 -3.04 -17.74
C GLU A 188 -2.64 -2.25 -16.98
N GLY A 189 -2.59 -2.53 -15.68
CA GLY A 189 -1.83 -1.86 -14.65
C GLY A 189 -2.35 -2.15 -13.25
N ALA A 190 -3.04 -3.28 -13.04
CA ALA A 190 -3.55 -3.71 -11.74
C ALA A 190 -2.41 -3.74 -10.72
N TRP A 191 -2.46 -2.85 -9.76
CA TRP A 191 -1.49 -2.80 -8.67
C TRP A 191 -1.75 -4.01 -7.78
N ALA A 192 -0.70 -4.70 -7.34
CA ALA A 192 -0.79 -5.91 -6.49
C ALA A 192 -1.47 -5.68 -5.10
N TRP A 193 -2.01 -4.49 -4.87
CA TRP A 193 -2.66 -4.00 -3.64
C TRP A 193 -4.17 -3.78 -3.81
N ASP A 194 -4.78 -4.21 -4.90
CA ASP A 194 -6.24 -4.36 -4.98
C ASP A 194 -6.61 -5.71 -4.35
N GLY A 195 -6.49 -5.81 -3.03
CA GLY A 195 -6.86 -7.00 -2.26
C GLY A 195 -8.03 -6.73 -1.32
N PRO A 196 -8.62 -7.76 -0.71
CA PRO A 196 -9.63 -7.54 0.31
C PRO A 196 -8.98 -6.94 1.57
N VAL A 197 -9.76 -6.14 2.28
CA VAL A 197 -9.42 -5.55 3.56
C VAL A 197 -9.76 -6.55 4.66
N CYS A 198 -8.82 -6.76 5.58
CA CYS A 198 -9.07 -7.56 6.76
C CYS A 198 -9.95 -6.80 7.76
N ALA A 199 -11.05 -7.42 8.22
CA ALA A 199 -11.95 -6.82 9.21
C ALA A 199 -11.29 -6.62 10.58
N GLY A 200 -10.33 -7.47 10.96
CA GLY A 200 -9.66 -7.40 12.26
C GLY A 200 -8.56 -6.33 12.35
N CYS A 201 -7.68 -6.24 11.34
CA CYS A 201 -6.51 -5.34 11.39
C CYS A 201 -6.52 -4.19 10.37
N GLY A 202 -7.56 -4.09 9.54
CA GLY A 202 -7.74 -2.98 8.59
C GLY A 202 -6.75 -2.95 7.42
N ILE A 203 -5.86 -3.94 7.32
CA ILE A 203 -4.88 -4.06 6.24
C ILE A 203 -5.53 -4.64 4.99
N VAL A 204 -5.22 -4.03 3.85
CA VAL A 204 -5.42 -4.62 2.53
C VAL A 204 -4.44 -5.78 2.35
N VAL A 205 -4.97 -7.00 2.30
CA VAL A 205 -4.15 -8.21 2.19
C VAL A 205 -3.76 -8.43 0.73
N PRO A 206 -2.46 -8.64 0.42
CA PRO A 206 -2.03 -8.93 -0.95
C PRO A 206 -2.71 -10.17 -1.51
N ARG A 207 -3.20 -10.09 -2.75
CA ARG A 207 -3.81 -11.25 -3.43
C ARG A 207 -2.88 -12.47 -3.54
N PRO A 208 -1.58 -12.35 -3.82
CA PRO A 208 -0.69 -13.51 -3.88
C PRO A 208 -0.55 -14.25 -2.55
N ALA A 209 -0.86 -13.60 -1.41
CA ALA A 209 -0.84 -14.23 -0.10
C ALA A 209 -2.17 -14.96 0.23
N LEU A 210 -3.20 -14.84 -0.62
CA LEU A 210 -4.52 -15.41 -0.40
C LEU A 210 -4.86 -16.48 -1.44
N ALA A 211 -5.35 -17.61 -0.99
CA ALA A 211 -5.98 -18.60 -1.84
C ALA A 211 -7.25 -18.00 -2.47
N ASP A 212 -7.56 -18.38 -3.72
CA ASP A 212 -8.73 -17.87 -4.45
C ASP A 212 -10.07 -18.12 -3.72
N SER A 213 -10.14 -19.16 -2.88
CA SER A 213 -11.32 -19.46 -2.06
C SER A 213 -11.48 -18.56 -0.84
N ALA A 214 -10.45 -17.79 -0.47
CA ALA A 214 -10.43 -16.95 0.73
C ALA A 214 -11.16 -15.62 0.53
N TRP A 215 -11.38 -15.21 -0.71
CA TRP A 215 -12.03 -13.95 -1.04
C TRP A 215 -12.95 -14.16 -2.23
N ALA A 216 -14.27 -14.07 -2.02
CA ALA A 216 -15.19 -14.01 -3.14
C ALA A 216 -14.89 -12.72 -3.91
N ALA A 217 -14.49 -12.84 -5.18
CA ALA A 217 -14.36 -11.68 -6.05
C ALA A 217 -15.66 -10.86 -5.99
N PRO A 218 -15.59 -9.51 -5.99
CA PRO A 218 -16.81 -8.72 -6.09
C PRO A 218 -17.62 -9.27 -7.27
N PRO A 219 -18.94 -9.53 -7.11
CA PRO A 219 -19.73 -10.07 -8.20
C PRO A 219 -19.50 -9.16 -9.40
N ALA A 220 -19.02 -9.74 -10.50
CA ALA A 220 -18.86 -9.01 -11.76
C ALA A 220 -20.20 -8.33 -11.99
N SER A 221 -20.24 -7.00 -11.86
CA SER A 221 -21.47 -6.23 -12.00
C SER A 221 -22.09 -6.62 -13.34
N ALA A 222 -23.20 -7.34 -13.27
CA ALA A 222 -24.04 -7.83 -14.36
C ALA A 222 -23.62 -7.34 -15.75
N ALA A 223 -22.60 -7.97 -16.31
CA ALA A 223 -22.33 -7.91 -17.74
C ALA A 223 -23.26 -8.94 -18.40
N ALA A 224 -24.54 -8.60 -18.51
CA ALA A 224 -25.49 -9.07 -19.52
C ALA A 224 -26.96 -8.92 -19.04
N GLY A 225 -27.75 -8.20 -19.84
CA GLY A 225 -29.09 -8.67 -20.23
C GLY A 225 -30.27 -8.33 -19.32
N ALA A 226 -30.98 -7.26 -19.67
CA ALA A 226 -32.45 -7.22 -19.67
C ALA A 226 -32.82 -6.40 -20.92
N ALA A 227 -33.05 -7.10 -22.05
CA ALA A 227 -34.38 -7.53 -22.54
C ALA A 227 -35.17 -6.36 -23.10
#